data_AF-A0A1X7T3I9-F1
#
_entry.id   AF-A0A1X7T3I9-F1
#
_cell.length_a   1.000
_cell.length_b   1.000
_cell.length_c   1.000
_cell.angle_alpha   90.00
_cell.angle_beta   90.00
_cell.angle_gamma   90.00
#
_symmetry.space_group_name_H-M   'P 1'
#
loop_
_entity.id
_entity.type
_entity.pdbx_description
1 polymer ?
#
loop_
_entity_poly.entity_id
_entity_poly.type
_entity_poly.pdbx_seq_one_letter_code
_entity_poly.pdbx_strand_id
1 'polypeptide(L)'
;ADKFRLAYGHIGDITSLLSLNVNIIALTATATNETYKVVCKWLSLHTPKVIGLQPNRSNKVKPMIDLRNFCQDIAGELKSLALEYPKTVIFVQ
;
A
#
# COMPACT_ATOMS: atom_id res chain seq x y z
N ALA A 1 19.58 -3.38 -10.00
CA ALA A 1 18.15 -3.23 -10.36
C ALA A 1 17.32 -4.09 -9.41
N ASP A 2 16.17 -3.58 -8.95
CA ASP A 2 15.27 -4.26 -8.02
C ASP A 2 14.77 -5.61 -8.59
N LYS A 3 14.96 -6.70 -7.83
CA LYS A 3 14.58 -8.07 -8.23
C LYS A 3 13.08 -8.17 -8.54
N PHE A 4 12.25 -7.38 -7.85
CA PHE A 4 10.81 -7.31 -8.10
C PHE A 4 10.50 -6.80 -9.50
N ARG A 5 11.18 -5.73 -9.92
CA ARG A 5 11.00 -5.11 -11.23
C ARG A 5 11.49 -6.01 -12.37
N LEU A 6 12.55 -6.78 -12.14
CA LEU A 6 13.04 -7.77 -13.11
C LEU A 6 12.02 -8.89 -13.34
N ALA A 7 11.49 -9.49 -12.26
CA ALA A 7 10.49 -10.56 -12.38
C ALA A 7 9.20 -10.10 -13.07
N TYR A 8 8.73 -8.88 -12.77
CA TYR A 8 7.53 -8.32 -13.41
C TYR A 8 7.76 -7.91 -14.87
N GLY A 9 9.00 -7.62 -15.28
CA GLY A 9 9.32 -7.37 -16.69
C GLY A 9 8.99 -8.57 -17.58
N HIS A 10 9.23 -9.79 -17.10
CA HIS A 10 8.96 -11.03 -17.83
C HIS A 10 7.46 -11.31 -18.01
N ILE A 11 6.60 -10.69 -17.18
CA ILE A 11 5.13 -10.79 -17.34
C ILE A 11 4.69 -10.05 -18.61
N GLY A 12 5.39 -8.98 -19.01
CA GLY A 12 5.12 -8.29 -20.26
C GLY A 12 5.30 -9.19 -21.48
N ASP A 13 6.33 -10.03 -21.46
CA ASP A 13 6.56 -11.02 -22.52
C ASP A 13 5.39 -12.01 -22.62
N ILE A 14 4.84 -12.45 -21.49
CA ILE A 14 3.65 -13.32 -21.46
C ILE A 14 2.44 -12.61 -22.07
N THR A 15 2.20 -11.33 -21.73
CA THR A 15 1.06 -10.59 -22.31
C THR A 15 1.16 -10.42 -23.81
N SER A 16 2.38 -10.34 -24.36
CA SER A 16 2.59 -10.28 -25.81
C SER A 16 2.32 -11.61 -26.52
N LEU A 17 2.44 -12.73 -25.81
CA LEU A 17 2.22 -14.09 -26.31
C LEU A 17 0.76 -14.55 -26.17
N LEU A 18 -0.01 -13.91 -25.28
CA LEU A 18 -1.43 -14.19 -25.10
C LEU A 18 -2.22 -13.53 -26.25
N SER A 19 -3.14 -14.28 -26.84
CA SER A 19 -4.06 -13.76 -27.87
C SER A 19 -4.83 -12.53 -27.37
N LEU A 20 -5.19 -11.61 -28.27
CA LEU A 20 -5.91 -10.34 -28.00
C LEU A 20 -7.21 -10.47 -27.19
N ASN A 21 -7.70 -11.68 -26.92
CA ASN A 21 -8.94 -11.96 -26.21
C ASN A 21 -8.75 -12.22 -24.70
N VAL A 22 -7.54 -12.05 -24.14
CA VAL A 22 -7.30 -12.23 -22.71
C VAL A 22 -7.43 -10.90 -21.97
N ASN A 23 -8.42 -10.81 -21.08
CA ASN A 23 -8.60 -9.65 -20.22
C ASN A 23 -7.55 -9.65 -19.09
N ILE A 24 -6.86 -8.52 -18.92
CA ILE A 24 -5.83 -8.34 -17.89
C ILE A 24 -6.33 -7.34 -16.84
N ILE A 25 -6.17 -7.68 -15.57
CA ILE A 25 -6.43 -6.80 -14.43
C ILE A 25 -5.15 -6.65 -13.62
N ALA A 26 -4.74 -5.42 -13.35
CA ALA A 26 -3.64 -5.09 -12.45
C ALA A 26 -4.18 -4.45 -11.17
N LEU A 27 -3.85 -5.02 -10.01
CA LEU A 27 -4.31 -4.56 -8.70
C LEU A 27 -3.12 -4.01 -7.90
N THR A 28 -3.29 -2.83 -7.31
CA THR A 28 -2.25 -2.18 -6.49
C THR A 28 -2.88 -1.29 -5.42
N ALA A 29 -2.27 -1.25 -4.25
CA ALA A 29 -2.68 -0.39 -3.15
C ALA A 29 -1.87 0.92 -3.06
N THR A 30 -0.66 0.95 -3.63
CA THR A 30 0.33 2.01 -3.38
C THR A 30 1.07 2.47 -4.64
N ALA A 31 0.43 2.44 -5.81
CA ALA A 31 1.07 2.88 -7.05
C ALA A 31 1.09 4.41 -7.16
N THR A 32 2.28 4.98 -7.39
CA THR A 32 2.39 6.35 -7.89
C THR A 32 1.99 6.41 -9.38
N ASN A 33 1.86 7.61 -9.92
CA ASN A 33 1.57 7.81 -11.35
C ASN A 33 2.68 7.21 -12.25
N GLU A 34 3.94 7.29 -11.81
CA GLU A 34 5.09 6.70 -12.50
C GLU A 34 4.99 5.17 -12.50
N THR A 35 4.66 4.57 -11.36
CA THR A 35 4.44 3.12 -11.26
C THR A 35 3.28 2.68 -12.15
N TYR A 36 2.17 3.44 -12.19
CA TYR A 36 1.05 3.18 -13.09
C TYR A 36 1.48 3.15 -14.56
N LYS A 37 2.23 4.16 -15.02
CA LYS A 37 2.72 4.24 -16.41
C LYS A 37 3.61 3.03 -16.77
N VAL A 38 4.49 2.61 -15.86
CA VAL A 38 5.36 1.44 -16.06
C VAL A 38 4.53 0.16 -16.19
N VAL A 39 3.56 -0.05 -15.30
CA VAL A 39 2.69 -1.24 -15.33
C VAL A 39 1.86 -1.29 -16.62
N CYS A 40 1.26 -0.17 -17.04
CA CYS A 40 0.50 -0.12 -18.29
C CYS A 40 1.37 -0.44 -19.50
N LYS A 41 2.60 0.08 -19.53
CA LYS A 41 3.56 -0.22 -20.60
C LYS A 41 3.95 -1.69 -20.63
N TRP A 42 4.29 -2.27 -19.48
CA TRP A 42 4.76 -3.65 -19.40
C TRP A 42 3.67 -4.65 -19.75
N LEU A 43 2.45 -4.46 -19.26
CA LEU A 43 1.33 -5.35 -19.52
C LEU A 43 0.60 -5.05 -20.84
N SER A 44 1.16 -4.18 -21.69
CA SER A 44 0.55 -3.73 -22.94
C SER A 44 -0.91 -3.30 -22.79
N LEU A 45 -1.24 -2.62 -21.69
CA LEU A 45 -2.60 -2.18 -21.38
C LEU A 45 -2.92 -0.94 -22.21
N HIS A 46 -3.66 -1.13 -23.30
CA HIS A 46 -4.17 -0.04 -24.11
C HIS A 46 -5.42 0.56 -23.45
N THR A 47 -5.35 1.85 -23.09
CA THR A 47 -6.48 2.62 -22.51
C THR A 47 -7.19 1.91 -21.33
N PRO A 48 -6.48 1.53 -20.25
CA PRO A 48 -7.09 0.78 -19.17
C PRO A 48 -8.12 1.62 -18.41
N LYS A 49 -9.24 1.00 -18.03
CA LYS A 49 -10.21 1.61 -17.12
C LYS A 49 -9.64 1.59 -15.71
N VAL A 50 -9.33 2.77 -15.16
CA VAL A 50 -8.81 2.91 -13.80
C VAL A 50 -9.96 2.99 -12.80
N ILE A 51 -9.97 2.08 -11.83
CA ILE A 51 -10.90 2.10 -10.70
C ILE A 51 -10.08 2.40 -9.44
N GLY A 52 -10.19 3.63 -8.95
CA GLY A 52 -9.51 4.07 -7.73
C GLY A 52 -10.49 4.16 -6.57
N LEU A 53 -10.08 3.65 -5.41
CA LEU A 53 -10.73 3.98 -4.13
C LEU A 53 -9.91 5.10 -3.49
N GLN A 54 -10.57 6.15 -2.96
CA GLN A 54 -9.85 7.15 -2.18
C GLN A 54 -9.21 6.46 -0.97
N PRO A 55 -7.92 6.71 -0.68
CA PRO A 55 -7.24 6.10 0.47
C PRO A 55 -7.73 6.66 1.81
N ASN A 56 -8.73 7.56 1.78
CA ASN A 56 -9.17 8.35 2.92
C ASN A 56 -9.85 7.45 3.96
N ARG A 57 -9.04 6.88 4.85
CA ARG A 57 -9.51 6.34 6.12
C ARG A 57 -9.71 7.55 7.02
N SER A 58 -10.91 7.75 7.55
CA SER A 58 -11.28 8.85 8.44
C SER A 58 -10.60 8.78 9.83
N ASN A 59 -9.33 8.39 9.85
CA ASN A 59 -8.57 8.12 11.06
C ASN A 59 -8.11 9.45 11.68
N LYS A 60 -8.20 9.53 13.00
CA LYS A 60 -7.64 10.64 13.77
C LYS A 60 -6.12 10.51 13.78
N VAL A 61 -5.44 11.26 12.91
CA VAL A 61 -3.98 11.42 12.97
C VAL A 61 -3.67 12.35 14.13
N LYS A 62 -2.98 11.86 15.16
CA LYS A 62 -2.40 12.70 16.22
C LYS A 62 -0.97 13.09 15.81
N PRO A 63 -0.48 14.28 16.23
CA PRO A 63 0.92 14.66 16.06
C PRO A 63 1.87 13.62 16.65
N MET A 64 3.09 13.57 16.12
CA MET A 64 4.15 12.69 16.60
C MET A 64 4.47 13.01 18.07
N ILE A 65 4.12 12.10 18.97
CA ILE A 65 4.44 12.20 20.39
C ILE A 65 5.81 11.52 20.58
N ASP A 66 6.67 12.11 21.40
CA ASP A 66 7.90 11.45 21.85
C ASP A 66 7.58 10.06 22.44
N LEU A 67 8.39 9.05 22.12
CA LEU A 67 8.11 7.66 22.49
C LEU A 67 8.00 7.49 24.02
N ARG A 68 8.80 8.22 24.80
CA ARG A 68 8.75 8.14 26.26
C ARG A 68 7.43 8.68 26.78
N ASN A 69 7.00 9.83 26.28
CA ASN A 69 5.72 10.42 26.65
C ASN A 69 4.55 9.53 26.23
N PHE A 70 4.59 8.97 25.02
CA PHE A 70 3.57 8.02 24.54
C PHE A 70 3.47 6.78 25.45
N CYS A 71 4.59 6.16 25.79
CA CYS A 71 4.60 5.01 26.70
C CYS A 71 4.09 5.36 28.10
N GLN A 72 4.41 6.56 28.60
CA GLN A 72 3.91 7.06 29.88
C GLN A 72 2.39 7.28 29.86
N ASP A 73 1.86 7.89 28.80
CA ASP A 73 0.43 8.11 28.61
C ASP A 73 -0.33 6.78 28.59
N ILE A 74 0.14 5.79 27.82
CA ILE A 74 -0.44 4.44 27.78
C ILE A 74 -0.42 3.79 29.17
N ALA A 75 0.72 3.84 29.85
CA ALA A 75 0.86 3.25 31.17
C ALA A 75 -0.06 3.93 32.20
N GLY A 76 -0.29 5.24 32.06
CA GLY A 76 -1.24 6.00 32.87
C GLY A 76 -2.69 5.63 32.57
N GLU A 77 -3.07 5.54 31.30
CA GLU A 77 -4.42 5.13 30.88
C GLU A 77 -4.75 3.70 31.34
N LEU A 78 -3.81 2.77 31.18
CA LEU A 78 -3.94 1.39 31.68
C LEU A 78 -4.16 1.32 33.19
N LYS A 79 -3.39 2.09 33.96
CA LYS A 79 -3.49 2.11 35.44
C LYS A 79 -4.77 2.76 35.93
N SER A 80 -5.28 3.77 35.22
CA SER A 80 -6.46 4.54 35.65
C SER A 80 -7.79 3.92 35.22
N LEU A 81 -7.83 3.24 34.08
CA LEU A 81 -9.08 2.72 33.52
C LEU A 81 -9.30 1.23 33.79
N ALA A 82 -8.28 0.47 34.24
CA ALA A 82 -8.34 -0.98 34.41
C ALA A 82 -8.91 -1.73 33.18
N LEU A 83 -8.74 -1.15 31.99
CA LEU A 83 -9.18 -1.70 30.71
C LEU A 83 -7.98 -2.27 29.97
N GLU A 84 -8.21 -3.28 29.13
CA GLU A 84 -7.21 -3.70 28.14
C GLU A 84 -6.95 -2.54 27.17
N TYR A 85 -5.69 -2.10 27.08
CA TYR A 85 -5.30 -1.10 26.09
C TYR A 85 -5.52 -1.67 24.68
N PRO A 86 -6.00 -0.88 23.70
CA PRO A 86 -6.13 -1.35 22.33
C PRO A 86 -4.82 -1.92 21.81
N LYS A 87 -4.89 -3.04 21.07
CA LYS A 87 -3.74 -3.61 20.38
C LYS A 87 -3.11 -2.55 19.48
N THR A 88 -1.88 -2.15 19.80
CA THR A 88 -1.23 -0.98 19.21
C THR A 88 0.10 -1.39 18.58
N VAL A 89 0.33 -0.94 17.34
CA VAL A 89 1.57 -1.18 16.59
C VAL A 89 2.33 0.15 16.51
N ILE A 90 3.59 0.14 16.92
CA ILE A 90 4.48 1.32 16.89
C ILE A 90 5.52 1.10 15.78
N PHE A 91 5.59 2.02 14.84
CA PHE A 91 6.65 2.06 13.83
C PHE A 91 7.74 3.03 14.28
N VAL A 92 8.97 2.56 14.41
CA VAL A 92 10.16 3.36 14.75
C VAL A 92 11.02 3.46 13.48
N GLN A 93 11.63 4.63 13.25
CA GLN A 93 12.58 4.84 12.14
C GLN A 93 13.96 4.24 12.44
#